data_AF-A0A822W138-F1
#
_entry.id   AF-A0A822W138-F1
#
_cell.length_a   1.000
_cell.length_b   1.000
_cell.length_c   1.000
_cell.angle_alpha   90.00
_cell.angle_beta   90.00
_cell.angle_gamma   90.00
#
_symmetry.space_group_name_H-M   'P 1'
#
loop_
_entity.id
_entity.type
_entity.pdbx_description
1 polymer ?
#
loop_
_entity_poly.entity_id
_entity_poly.type
_entity_poly.pdbx_seq_one_letter_code
_entity_poly.pdbx_strand_id
1 'polypeptide(L)' 'MVWIVAKKNKCGRRKYHYKKSFDTWQEARVYQQDLFNKGINAEMWEERDGQHSNSTT' A
#
# COMPACT_ATOMS: atom_id res chain seq x y z
N MET A 1 7.37 5.75 -8.77
CA MET A 1 7.54 5.42 -7.33
C MET A 1 6.46 4.40 -6.95
N VAL A 2 6.79 3.33 -6.22
CA VAL A 2 5.82 2.30 -5.81
C VAL A 2 5.44 2.51 -4.35
N TRP A 3 4.14 2.56 -4.07
CA TRP A 3 3.63 2.61 -2.70
C TRP A 3 3.10 1.26 -2.28
N ILE A 4 3.42 0.89 -1.05
CA ILE A 4 2.79 -0.22 -0.37
C ILE A 4 1.96 0.33 0.76
N VAL A 5 0.69 -0.05 0.78
CA VAL A 5 -0.22 0.20 1.88
C VAL A 5 -0.71 -1.11 2.46
N ALA A 6 -0.31 -1.34 3.70
CA ALA A 6 -0.78 -2.46 4.49
C ALA A 6 -2.10 -2.10 5.19
N LYS A 7 -3.15 -2.85 4.87
CA LYS A 7 -4.46 -2.71 5.50
C LYS A 7 -4.56 -3.73 6.63
N LYS A 8 -4.66 -3.25 7.86
CA LYS A 8 -5.02 -4.10 8.99
C LYS A 8 -6.51 -3.93 9.28
N ASN A 9 -7.29 -4.97 9.02
CA ASN A 9 -8.70 -5.01 9.43
C ASN A 9 -8.76 -5.20 10.95
N LYS A 10 -8.74 -4.11 11.71
CA LYS A 10 -9.32 -4.10 13.06
C LYS A 10 -10.74 -3.52 12.93
N CYS A 11 -11.73 -4.28 13.39
CA CYS A 11 -13.14 -3.94 13.40
C CYS A 11 -13.39 -2.43 13.63
N GLY A 12 -14.04 -1.77 12.66
CA GLY A 12 -14.70 -0.47 12.85
C GLY A 12 -14.12 0.74 12.12
N ARG A 13 -12.82 0.77 11.76
CA ARG A 13 -12.23 1.86 10.96
C ARG A 13 -11.09 1.31 10.14
N ARG A 14 -11.10 1.49 8.81
CA ARG A 14 -9.94 1.20 7.93
C ARG A 14 -8.73 1.98 8.45
N LYS A 15 -7.93 1.37 9.32
CA LYS A 15 -6.65 1.93 9.78
C LYS A 15 -5.58 1.34 8.89
N TYR A 16 -5.19 2.11 7.88
CA TYR A 16 -3.94 1.89 7.16
C TYR A 16 -2.82 1.92 8.21
N HIS A 17 -2.06 0.84 8.34
CA HIS A 17 -1.06 0.73 9.42
C HIS A 17 0.35 1.02 8.90
N TYR A 18 0.63 0.71 7.64
CA TYR A 18 1.94 0.93 7.03
C TYR A 18 1.75 1.52 5.64
N LYS A 19 2.22 2.76 5.41
CA LYS A 19 2.38 3.35 4.08
C LYS A 19 3.88 3.57 3.88
N LYS A 20 4.48 2.91 2.89
CA LYS A 20 5.91 3.04 2.58
C LYS A 20 6.08 3.16 1.07
N SER A 21 6.90 4.10 0.63
CA SER A 21 7.31 4.24 -0.77
C SER A 21 8.61 3.47 -1.00
N PHE A 22 8.74 2.95 -2.21
CA PHE A 22 9.91 2.26 -2.73
C PHE A 22 10.22 2.79 -4.12
N ASP A 23 11.51 2.81 -4.46
CA ASP A 23 11.96 3.25 -5.78
C ASP A 23 11.68 2.17 -6.84
N THR A 24 11.71 0.90 -6.42
CA THR A 24 11.53 -0.25 -7.31
C THR A 24 10.42 -1.20 -6.86
N TRP A 25 9.82 -1.90 -7.83
CA TRP A 25 8.86 -2.98 -7.56
C TRP A 25 9.48 -4.19 -6.86
N GLN A 26 10.77 -4.43 -7.07
CA GLN A 26 11.46 -5.57 -6.44
C GLN A 26 11.51 -5.39 -4.92
N GLU A 27 11.93 -4.22 -4.45
CA GLU A 27 11.96 -3.90 -3.01
C GLU A 27 10.56 -3.89 -2.41
N ALA A 28 9.60 -3.35 -3.17
CA ALA A 28 8.19 -3.37 -2.80
C ALA A 28 7.71 -4.83 -2.60
N ARG A 29 7.98 -5.73 -3.54
CA ARG A 29 7.59 -7.15 -3.42
C ARG A 29 8.20 -7.85 -2.21
N VAL A 30 9.48 -7.62 -1.93
CA VAL A 30 10.16 -8.20 -0.76
C VAL A 30 9.45 -7.74 0.52
N TYR A 31 9.10 -6.47 0.60
CA TYR A 31 8.37 -5.92 1.75
C TYR A 31 6.92 -6.45 1.84
N GLN A 32 6.21 -6.59 0.71
CA GLN A 32 4.88 -7.20 0.67
C GLN A 32 4.92 -8.65 1.17
N GLN A 33 5.93 -9.42 0.76
CA GLN A 33 6.10 -10.81 1.20
C GLN A 33 6.38 -10.91 2.70
N ASP A 34 7.22 -10.03 3.25
CA ASP A 34 7.47 -9.94 4.69
C ASP A 34 6.18 -9.61 5.47
N LEU A 35 5.36 -8.69 4.96
CA LEU A 35 4.06 -8.37 5.54
C LEU A 35 3.08 -9.55 5.47
N PHE A 36 3.07 -10.27 4.35
CA PHE A 36 2.24 -11.46 4.17
C PHE A 36 2.62 -12.56 5.17
N ASN A 37 3.92 -12.79 5.39
CA ASN A 37 4.42 -13.72 6.40
C ASN A 37 4.01 -13.32 7.83
N LYS A 38 3.78 -12.02 8.07
CA LYS A 38 3.26 -11.48 9.34
C LYS A 38 1.73 -11.52 9.43
N GLY A 39 1.05 -12.10 8.45
CA GLY A 39 -0.42 -12.16 8.36
C GLY A 39 -1.08 -10.83 8.03
N ILE A 40 -0.32 -9.88 7.46
CA ILE A 40 -0.79 -8.56 7.09
C ILE A 40 -1.00 -8.50 5.59
N ASN A 41 -2.23 -8.24 5.16
CA ASN A 41 -2.52 -8.04 3.75
C ASN A 41 -2.07 -6.63 3.32
N ALA A 42 -1.20 -6.57 2.32
CA ALA A 42 -0.66 -5.34 1.79
C ALA A 42 -0.96 -5.21 0.29
N GLU A 43 -1.52 -4.06 -0.07
CA GLU A 43 -1.77 -3.66 -1.45
C GLU A 43 -0.61 -2.81 -1.93
N MET A 44 -0.17 -3.04 -3.16
CA MET A 44 0.88 -2.26 -3.82
C MET A 44 0.29 -1.54 -5.01
N TRP A 45 0.68 -0.29 -5.23
CA TRP A 45 0.34 0.46 -6.43
C TRP A 45 1.48 1.40 -6.81
N GLU A 46 1.66 1.60 -8.11
CA GLU A 46 2.51 2.68 -8.61
C GLU A 46 1.80 4.01 -8.43
N GLU A 47 2.53 5.00 -7.91
CA GLU A 47 2.15 6.38 -8.15
C GLU A 47 2.42 6.65 -9.63
N ARG A 48 1.35 6.66 -10.43
CA ARG A 48 1.38 7.40 -11.69
C ARG A 48 1.28 8.86 -11.29
N ASP A 49 2.35 9.62 -11.54
CA ASP A 49 2.37 11.07 -11.38
C ASP A 49 1.07 11.68 -11.93
N GLY A 50 0.26 12.22 -11.02
CA GLY A 50 -0.61 13.36 -11.33
C GLY A 50 -2.06 13.15 -11.77
N GLN A 51 -2.82 12.14 -11.32
CA GLN A 51 -4.30 12.19 -11.43
C GLN A 51 -5.03 11.65 -10.19
N HIS A 52 -4.96 12.39 -9.08
CA HIS A 52 -6.16 12.53 -8.24
C HIS A 52 -7.14 13.43 -9.01
N SER A 53 -7.88 12.84 -9.95
CA SER A 53 -9.13 13.46 -10.41
C SER A 53 -10.12 13.30 -9.27
N ASN A 54 -10.21 14.32 -8.43
CA ASN A 54 -11.34 14.53 -7.53
C ASN A 54 -12.58 14.80 -8.41
N SER A 55 -13.13 13.77 -9.04
CA SER A 55 -14.46 13.84 -9.64
C SER A 55 -15.49 13.79 -8.52
N THR A 56 -15.68 14.93 -7.86
CA THR A 56 -16.93 15.22 -7.15
C THR A 56 -17.93 15.62 -8.23
N THR A 57 -18.81 14.69 -8.61
CA THR A 57 -20.09 15.00 -9.27
C THR A 57 -21.17 14.98 -8.21
#